data_AF-A0A5E6P4Z2-F1
#
_entry.id   AF-A0A5E6P4Z2-F1
#
_cell.length_a   1.000
_cell.length_b   1.000
_cell.length_c   1.000
_cell.angle_alpha   90.00
_cell.angle_beta   90.00
_cell.angle_gamma   90.00
#
_symmetry.space_group_name_H-M   'P 1'
#
loop_
_entity.id
_entity.type
_entity.pdbx_description
1 polymer ?
#
loop_
_entity_poly.entity_id
_entity_poly.type
_entity_poly.pdbx_seq_one_letter_code
_entity_poly.pdbx_strand_id
1 'polypeptide(L)'
;MSCPYCAEVIMAEAILCKHCQSDLRQKIQIPPGRPLPSVKRMVPFGKVLIGAIIAITLYLAFGSSVSNRSQDKEMIQARDAVELCRQEVNSYSGPAVGKSIIVETCQKLEDEFRKGFGDAR
;
A
#
# COMPACT_ATOMS: atom_id res chain seq x y z
N MET A 1 -16.71 -34.77 30.17
CA MET A 1 -15.55 -34.92 29.27
C MET A 1 -15.55 -33.75 28.31
N SER A 2 -14.41 -33.29 27.79
CA SER A 2 -14.40 -32.13 26.88
C SER A 2 -14.36 -32.56 25.41
N CYS A 3 -15.02 -31.80 24.54
CA CYS A 3 -15.01 -32.04 23.11
C CYS A 3 -13.59 -31.83 22.57
N PRO A 4 -12.99 -32.81 21.85
CA PRO A 4 -11.62 -32.69 21.37
C PRO A 4 -11.44 -31.60 20.29
N TYR A 5 -12.53 -31.09 19.72
CA TYR A 5 -12.51 -30.11 18.63
C TYR A 5 -12.65 -28.66 19.12
N CYS A 6 -13.42 -28.42 20.18
CA CYS A 6 -13.72 -27.06 20.66
C CYS A 6 -13.52 -26.89 22.18
N ALA A 7 -13.02 -27.92 22.88
CA ALA A 7 -12.79 -27.95 24.33
C ALA A 7 -14.03 -27.75 25.22
N GLU A 8 -15.21 -27.58 24.63
CA GLU A 8 -16.48 -27.42 25.35
C GLU A 8 -16.82 -28.66 26.19
N VAL A 9 -17.45 -28.46 27.35
CA VAL A 9 -17.84 -29.57 28.22
C VAL A 9 -19.03 -30.32 27.61
N ILE A 10 -18.86 -31.62 27.36
CA ILE A 10 -19.86 -32.50 26.75
C ILE A 10 -20.18 -33.71 27.63
N MET A 11 -21.40 -34.24 27.50
CA MET A 11 -21.86 -35.45 28.19
C MET A 11 -21.22 -36.69 27.58
N ALA A 12 -20.93 -37.70 28.40
CA ALA A 12 -20.17 -38.90 28.02
C ALA A 12 -20.77 -39.71 26.86
N GLU A 13 -22.09 -39.60 26.67
CA GLU A 13 -22.87 -40.27 25.63
C GLU A 13 -23.17 -39.39 24.41
N ALA A 14 -22.63 -38.17 24.36
CA ALA A 14 -22.90 -37.23 23.27
C ALA A 14 -22.29 -37.74 21.95
N ILE A 15 -23.16 -37.95 20.97
CA ILE A 15 -22.81 -38.32 19.59
C ILE A 15 -22.35 -37.09 18.78
N LEU A 16 -22.88 -35.91 19.10
CA LEU A 16 -22.60 -34.66 18.39
C LEU A 16 -22.37 -33.54 19.39
N CYS A 17 -21.34 -32.71 19.19
CA CYS A 17 -21.15 -31.53 20.02
C CYS A 17 -22.12 -30.41 19.60
N LYS A 18 -22.87 -29.83 20.55
CA LYS A 18 -23.80 -28.72 20.25
C LYS A 18 -23.11 -27.44 19.78
N HIS A 19 -21.88 -27.20 20.23
CA HIS A 19 -21.17 -25.94 19.98
C HIS A 19 -20.53 -25.90 18.58
N CYS A 20 -19.87 -26.99 18.18
CA CYS A 20 -19.16 -27.06 16.89
C CYS A 20 -19.76 -28.05 15.89
N GLN A 21 -20.81 -28.79 16.28
CA GLN A 21 -21.49 -29.79 15.44
C GLN A 21 -20.56 -30.89 14.87
N SER A 22 -19.43 -31.13 15.54
CA SER A 22 -18.54 -32.25 15.21
C SER A 22 -19.13 -33.57 15.70
N ASP A 23 -19.02 -34.60 14.87
CA ASP A 23 -19.43 -35.97 15.20
C ASP A 23 -18.38 -36.63 16.10
N LEU A 24 -18.81 -37.01 17.29
CA LEU A 24 -18.00 -37.61 18.35
C LEU A 24 -18.04 -39.14 18.30
N ARG A 25 -18.83 -39.76 17.41
CA ARG A 25 -18.85 -41.22 17.20
C ARG A 25 -17.56 -41.74 16.62
N GLN A 26 -16.78 -40.87 15.98
CA GLN A 26 -15.48 -41.25 15.44
C GLN A 26 -14.50 -41.39 16.61
N LYS A 27 -14.49 -42.59 17.23
CA LYS A 27 -13.51 -43.01 18.23
C LYS A 27 -12.13 -42.81 17.63
N ILE A 28 -11.50 -41.67 17.90
CA ILE A 28 -10.10 -41.44 17.54
C ILE A 28 -9.33 -42.45 18.39
N GLN A 29 -9.03 -43.61 17.81
CA GLN A 29 -8.01 -44.50 18.35
C GLN A 29 -6.69 -43.75 18.20
N ILE A 30 -6.32 -42.98 19.22
CA ILE A 30 -4.99 -42.41 19.32
C ILE A 30 -4.12 -43.54 19.85
N PRO A 31 -3.26 -44.19 19.04
CA PRO A 31 -2.20 -45.00 19.61
C PRO A 31 -1.30 -44.07 20.45
N PRO A 32 -0.86 -44.48 21.65
CA PRO A 32 0.09 -43.67 22.41
C PRO A 32 1.40 -43.65 21.61
N GLY A 33 1.85 -42.45 21.22
CA GLY A 33 3.19 -42.28 20.66
C GLY A 33 3.30 -41.84 19.20
N ARG A 34 2.42 -40.96 18.70
CA ARG A 34 2.82 -40.08 17.59
C ARG A 34 2.59 -38.61 17.93
N PRO A 35 3.61 -37.74 17.78
CA PRO A 35 3.40 -36.30 17.85
C PRO A 35 2.44 -35.85 16.75
N LEU A 36 1.71 -34.78 17.08
CA LEU A 36 0.65 -34.06 16.36
C LEU A 36 0.85 -33.92 14.84
N PRO A 37 -0.24 -33.69 14.07
CA PRO A 37 -0.17 -33.39 12.64
C PRO A 37 0.83 -32.26 12.40
N SER A 38 1.95 -32.65 11.80
CA SER A 38 3.04 -31.78 11.39
C SER A 38 2.46 -30.68 10.50
N VAL A 39 2.37 -29.48 11.09
CA VAL A 39 2.31 -28.20 10.38
C VAL A 39 3.20 -28.33 9.16
N LYS A 40 2.62 -28.10 7.97
CA LYS A 40 3.22 -28.13 6.62
C LYS A 40 4.74 -28.34 6.68
N ARG A 41 5.22 -29.49 6.15
CA ARG A 41 6.65 -29.71 5.86
C ARG A 41 7.19 -28.48 5.11
N MET A 42 7.79 -27.57 5.85
CA MET A 42 8.44 -26.39 5.33
C MET A 42 9.83 -26.85 4.92
N VAL A 43 9.92 -27.21 3.65
CA VAL A 43 11.18 -27.45 2.94
C VAL A 43 12.16 -26.30 3.28
N PRO A 44 13.46 -26.58 3.55
CA PRO A 44 14.43 -25.58 4.00
C PRO A 44 14.82 -24.53 2.94
N PHE A 45 14.07 -24.44 1.84
CA PHE A 45 14.10 -23.31 0.90
C PHE A 45 13.28 -22.10 1.41
N GLY A 46 12.50 -22.27 2.48
CA GLY A 46 11.61 -21.25 3.02
C GLY A 46 12.31 -20.00 3.56
N LYS A 47 13.49 -20.12 4.19
CA LYS A 47 14.19 -18.95 4.76
C LYS A 47 14.71 -17.99 3.69
N VAL A 48 15.24 -18.52 2.59
CA VAL A 48 15.72 -17.71 1.46
C VAL A 48 14.54 -17.07 0.73
N LEU A 49 13.45 -17.81 0.50
CA LEU A 49 12.23 -17.29 -0.11
C LEU A 49 11.57 -16.20 0.75
N ILE A 50 11.50 -16.39 2.07
CA ILE A 50 10.96 -15.37 2.99
C ILE A 50 11.83 -14.11 2.98
N GLY A 51 13.15 -14.27 3.03
CA GLY A 51 14.08 -13.13 2.93
C GLY A 51 13.96 -12.39 1.60
N ALA A 52 13.87 -13.12 0.48
CA ALA A 52 13.69 -12.54 -0.84
C ALA A 52 12.35 -11.81 -0.98
N ILE A 53 11.25 -12.37 -0.48
CA ILE A 53 9.94 -11.71 -0.52
C ILE A 53 9.94 -10.46 0.35
N ILE A 54 10.53 -10.48 1.55
CA ILE A 54 10.65 -9.27 2.39
C ILE A 54 11.49 -8.21 1.68
N ALA A 55 12.63 -8.58 1.11
CA ALA A 55 13.50 -7.66 0.37
C ALA A 55 12.80 -7.06 -0.87
N ILE A 56 12.08 -7.88 -1.64
CA ILE A 56 11.28 -7.44 -2.80
C ILE A 56 10.14 -6.53 -2.34
N THR A 57 9.43 -6.88 -1.27
CA THR A 57 8.33 -6.07 -0.73
C THR A 57 8.83 -4.72 -0.23
N LEU A 58 9.97 -4.68 0.46
CA LEU A 58 10.63 -3.44 0.86
C LEU A 58 11.10 -2.65 -0.36
N TYR A 59 11.76 -3.29 -1.33
CA TYR A 59 12.23 -2.65 -2.55
C TYR A 59 11.08 -2.04 -3.37
N LEU A 60 9.96 -2.74 -3.49
CA LEU A 60 8.76 -2.25 -4.18
C LEU A 60 8.01 -1.18 -3.39
N ALA A 61 7.94 -1.28 -2.06
CA ALA A 61 7.33 -0.25 -1.21
C ALA A 61 8.16 1.04 -1.22
N PHE A 62 9.48 0.93 -1.12
CA PHE A 62 10.40 2.06 -1.28
C PHE A 62 10.39 2.58 -2.72
N GLY A 63 10.38 1.71 -3.73
CA GLY A 63 10.33 2.09 -5.14
C GLY A 63 9.04 2.83 -5.53
N SER A 64 7.90 2.39 -5.02
CA SER A 64 6.61 3.08 -5.19
C SER A 64 6.60 4.43 -4.46
N SER A 65 7.25 4.52 -3.30
CA SER A 65 7.42 5.78 -2.57
C SER A 65 8.38 6.76 -3.28
N VAL A 66 9.34 6.26 -4.04
CA VAL A 66 10.25 7.08 -4.87
C VAL A 66 9.55 7.58 -6.14
N SER A 67 8.69 6.76 -6.77
CA SER A 67 7.92 7.18 -7.96
C SER A 67 6.95 8.32 -7.68
N ASN A 68 6.35 8.37 -6.49
CA ASN A 68 5.44 9.45 -6.12
C ASN A 68 6.19 10.76 -5.75
N ARG A 69 7.52 10.70 -5.51
CA ARG A 69 8.34 11.89 -5.25
C ARG A 69 8.96 12.52 -6.49
N SER A 70 9.10 11.78 -7.60
CA SER A 70 9.66 12.36 -8.83
C SER A 70 8.67 13.32 -9.49
N GLN A 71 7.40 12.91 -9.59
CA GLN A 71 6.34 13.72 -10.22
C GLN A 71 6.02 15.00 -9.40
N ASP A 72 6.04 14.88 -8.07
CA ASP A 72 5.76 16.00 -7.16
C ASP A 72 6.84 17.09 -7.22
N LYS A 73 8.12 16.71 -7.38
CA LYS A 73 9.24 17.66 -7.49
C LYS A 73 9.19 18.49 -8.77
N GLU A 74 8.91 17.88 -9.92
CA GLU A 74 8.85 18.61 -11.20
C GLU A 74 7.64 19.55 -11.25
N MET A 75 6.47 19.12 -10.73
CA MET A 75 5.29 19.98 -10.63
C MET A 75 5.50 21.14 -9.66
N ILE A 76 6.15 20.92 -8.51
CA ILE A 76 6.46 21.97 -7.54
C ILE A 76 7.38 23.02 -8.17
N GLN A 77 8.44 22.59 -8.86
CA GLN A 77 9.38 23.52 -9.51
C GLN A 77 8.70 24.37 -10.60
N ALA A 78 7.86 23.74 -11.43
CA ALA A 78 7.18 24.44 -12.50
C ALA A 78 6.06 25.37 -12.00
N ARG A 79 5.38 25.03 -10.88
CA ARG A 79 4.43 25.94 -10.22
C ARG A 79 5.12 27.17 -9.61
N ASP A 80 6.31 27.00 -9.04
CA ASP A 80 7.06 28.11 -8.42
C ASP A 80 7.41 29.20 -9.46
N ALA A 81 7.79 28.79 -10.68
CA ALA A 81 8.05 29.72 -11.77
C ALA A 81 6.80 30.54 -12.16
N VAL A 82 5.61 29.93 -12.14
CA VAL A 82 4.34 30.61 -12.41
C VAL A 82 4.03 31.64 -11.32
N GLU A 83 4.19 31.27 -10.05
CA GLU A 83 3.94 32.18 -8.92
C GLU A 83 4.92 33.36 -8.90
N LEU A 84 6.20 33.11 -9.18
CA LEU A 84 7.20 34.17 -9.34
C LEU A 84 6.80 35.14 -10.46
N CYS A 85 6.32 34.62 -11.60
CA CYS A 85 5.87 35.44 -12.72
C CYS A 85 4.67 36.32 -12.31
N ARG A 86 3.70 35.74 -11.61
CA ARG A 86 2.52 36.45 -11.10
C ARG A 86 2.89 37.52 -10.09
N GLN A 87 3.86 37.24 -9.23
CA GLN A 87 4.39 38.18 -8.27
C GLN A 87 5.04 39.38 -8.98
N GLU A 88 5.85 39.15 -10.00
CA GLU A 88 6.52 40.20 -10.79
C GLU A 88 5.50 41.11 -11.49
N VAL A 89 4.46 40.54 -12.10
CA VAL A 89 3.38 41.32 -12.75
C VAL A 89 2.65 42.23 -11.74
N ASN A 90 2.44 41.75 -10.51
CA ASN A 90 1.75 42.48 -9.46
C ASN A 90 2.62 43.55 -8.80
N SER A 91 3.91 43.29 -8.62
CA SER A 91 4.87 44.24 -8.02
C SER A 91 5.36 45.30 -9.03
N TYR A 92 5.18 45.06 -10.33
CA TYR A 92 5.63 45.96 -11.38
C TYR A 92 4.98 47.35 -11.30
N SER A 93 5.81 48.34 -11.00
CA SER A 93 5.42 49.76 -10.85
C SER A 93 5.93 50.67 -11.98
N GLY A 94 6.42 50.09 -13.08
CA GLY A 94 7.00 50.82 -14.22
C GLY A 94 6.00 51.20 -15.33
N PRO A 95 6.52 51.61 -16.51
CA PRO A 95 5.69 52.00 -17.66
C PRO A 95 4.77 50.88 -18.16
N ALA A 96 3.56 51.24 -18.62
CA ALA A 96 2.55 50.29 -19.09
C ALA A 96 3.06 49.32 -20.19
N VAL A 97 3.96 49.80 -21.05
CA VAL A 97 4.59 48.98 -22.10
C VAL A 97 5.40 47.82 -21.49
N GLY A 98 6.21 48.06 -20.46
CA GLY A 98 6.97 46.99 -19.81
C GLY A 98 6.07 45.99 -19.10
N LYS A 99 4.98 46.46 -18.48
CA LYS A 99 3.98 45.59 -17.85
C LYS A 99 3.34 44.64 -18.86
N SER A 100 2.99 45.13 -20.05
CA SER A 100 2.32 44.33 -21.09
C SER A 100 3.17 43.16 -21.59
N ILE A 101 4.48 43.35 -21.72
CA ILE A 101 5.42 42.31 -22.18
C ILE A 101 5.55 41.20 -21.13
N ILE A 102 5.64 41.59 -19.84
CA ILE A 102 5.74 40.63 -18.73
C ILE A 102 4.44 39.82 -18.64
N VAL A 103 3.28 40.47 -18.74
CA VAL A 103 1.97 39.80 -18.73
C VAL A 103 1.85 38.79 -19.87
N GLU A 104 2.20 39.19 -21.10
CA GLU A 104 2.14 38.32 -22.27
C GLU A 104 3.02 37.07 -22.09
N THR A 105 4.23 37.26 -21.57
CA THR A 105 5.18 36.16 -21.32
C THR A 105 4.69 35.23 -20.21
N CYS A 106 4.18 35.78 -19.09
CA CYS A 106 3.64 34.98 -18.00
C CYS A 106 2.39 34.20 -18.45
N GLN A 107 1.50 34.80 -19.24
CA GLN A 107 0.32 34.09 -19.76
C GLN A 107 0.72 32.90 -20.64
N LYS A 108 1.71 33.08 -21.53
CA LYS A 108 2.17 31.99 -22.38
C LYS A 108 2.77 30.84 -21.57
N LEU A 109 3.54 31.15 -20.52
CA LEU A 109 4.09 30.16 -19.60
C LEU A 109 2.99 29.40 -18.85
N GLU A 110 1.99 30.11 -18.31
CA GLU A 110 0.83 29.50 -17.64
C GLU A 110 0.04 28.58 -18.58
N ASP A 111 -0.13 28.99 -19.84
CA ASP A 111 -0.81 28.20 -20.86
C ASP A 111 -0.06 26.91 -21.20
N GLU A 112 1.26 26.96 -21.32
CA GLU A 112 2.09 25.77 -21.55
C GLU A 112 2.08 24.84 -20.33
N PHE A 113 2.13 25.41 -19.12
CA PHE A 113 2.02 24.63 -17.88
C PHE A 113 0.67 23.92 -17.78
N ARG A 114 -0.43 24.62 -18.07
CA ARG A 114 -1.78 24.05 -18.08
C ARG A 114 -1.92 22.93 -19.10
N LYS A 115 -1.34 23.07 -20.29
CA LYS A 115 -1.36 22.02 -21.32
C LYS A 115 -0.54 20.79 -20.92
N GLY A 116 0.64 20.99 -20.33
CA GLY A 116 1.53 19.88 -19.94
C GLY A 116 1.01 19.04 -18.76
N PHE A 117 0.39 19.69 -17.77
CA PHE A 117 -0.03 19.02 -16.53
C PHE A 117 -1.55 18.85 -16.37
N GLY A 118 -2.36 19.57 -17.16
CA GLY A 118 -3.83 19.47 -17.13
C GLY A 118 -4.38 18.17 -17.71
N ASP A 119 -3.67 17.55 -18.65
CA ASP A 119 -4.05 16.26 -19.26
C ASP A 119 -3.67 15.04 -18.40
N ALA A 120 -2.94 15.24 -17.30
CA ALA A 120 -2.49 14.16 -16.40
C ALA A 120 -3.47 13.85 -15.25
N ARG A 121 -4.68 14.42 -15.26
CA ARG A 121 -5.71 14.26 -14.23
C ARG A 121 -7.01 13.67 -14.77
#